data_AF-A0A1V0V0X9-F1
#
_entry.id   AF-A0A1V0V0X9-F1
#
_cell.length_a   1.000
_cell.length_b   1.000
_cell.length_c   1.000
_cell.angle_alpha   90.00
_cell.angle_beta   90.00
_cell.angle_gamma   90.00
#
_symmetry.space_group_name_H-M   'P 1'
#
loop_
_entity.id
_entity.type
_entity.pdbx_description
1 polymer ?
#
loop_
_entity_poly.entity_id
_entity_poly.type
_entity_poly.pdbx_seq_one_letter_code
_entity_poly.pdbx_strand_id
1 'polypeptide(L)'
;MKTRKYIDLSNEEIFEQGFEELLRNLYNRPQYRKPALGSAPTYLFEDAPSHFKTMNLLKQLNDAASRQPSRVKEISNYFFDAFFEGLEQFQIESFEPGIPYDQLIVNKINDMIVLRNDFIQFVEKQCLIQDQVYADPFIDFFEKIFGFTQPSEDVTSYNKSQWDHYKFIIQELFVYTILIFIENKQYKTANEMLNAEYFVKNPFNSELIYGNYKFFNFYLESIEVERKQRYPNRVSLTADMMIQRANLKKYPKKKMVHTDLLLYYFSIMYEKESSWFPRLYIYGRCEKVELLERLISKRHFEKVKVLFGVNTSYELIKKMEKIVGVENMGYCDSFDNIEPIDYHIDPKQICTLP
;
A
#
# COMPACT_ATOMS: atom_id res chain seq x y z
N MET A 1 2.20 56.53 36.74
CA MET A 1 1.87 56.17 35.33
C MET A 1 3.00 55.33 34.76
N LYS A 2 2.90 54.00 34.77
CA LYS A 2 3.84 53.10 34.11
C LYS A 2 3.11 52.46 32.93
N THR A 3 3.73 52.54 31.74
CA THR A 3 3.26 52.10 30.40
C THR A 3 2.45 53.13 29.61
N ARG A 4 3.16 53.95 28.81
CA ARG A 4 2.60 54.60 27.61
C ARG A 4 3.02 53.72 26.43
N LYS A 5 2.07 53.24 25.64
CA LYS A 5 2.36 52.47 24.43
C LYS A 5 2.48 53.44 23.25
N TYR A 6 3.64 53.47 22.61
CA TYR A 6 3.93 54.30 21.43
C TYR A 6 3.68 53.47 20.17
N ILE A 7 2.96 54.05 19.21
CA ILE A 7 2.72 53.47 17.88
C ILE A 7 3.21 54.53 16.89
N ASP A 8 4.17 54.15 16.05
CA ASP A 8 4.75 55.04 15.05
C ASP A 8 3.97 54.94 13.73
N LEU A 9 3.60 56.09 13.17
CA LEU A 9 2.86 56.22 11.90
C LEU A 9 3.52 57.27 10.98
N SER A 10 4.76 57.64 11.24
CA SER A 10 5.40 58.83 10.64
C SER A 10 6.00 58.61 9.24
N ASN A 11 6.12 57.37 8.77
CA ASN A 11 6.73 57.02 7.48
C ASN A 11 5.86 55.98 6.76
N GLU A 12 5.71 56.12 5.43
CA GLU A 12 4.96 55.22 4.56
C GLU A 12 5.42 53.75 4.68
N GLU A 13 6.71 53.49 4.88
CA GLU A 13 7.23 52.11 5.01
C GLU A 13 6.74 51.39 6.28
N ILE A 14 6.44 52.12 7.34
CA ILE A 14 6.01 51.56 8.65
C ILE A 14 4.53 51.84 8.95
N PHE A 15 3.87 52.62 8.10
CA PHE A 15 2.51 53.09 8.30
C PHE A 15 1.52 51.94 8.41
N GLU A 16 1.58 50.96 7.50
CA GLU A 16 0.65 49.82 7.51
C GLU A 16 0.78 48.98 8.79
N GLN A 17 2.02 48.70 9.21
CA GLN A 17 2.28 47.93 10.41
C GLN A 17 1.86 48.67 11.69
N GLY A 18 2.16 49.97 11.77
CA GLY A 18 1.72 50.82 12.88
C GLY A 18 0.20 50.98 12.92
N PHE A 19 -0.45 51.10 11.76
CA PHE A 19 -1.90 51.21 11.66
C PHE A 19 -2.60 49.93 12.10
N GLU A 20 -2.08 48.76 11.72
CA GLU A 20 -2.58 47.47 12.20
C GLU A 20 -2.41 47.33 13.72
N GLU A 21 -1.27 47.76 14.26
CA GLU A 21 -1.02 47.75 15.70
C GLU A 21 -1.99 48.67 16.46
N LEU A 22 -2.30 49.85 15.91
CA LEU A 22 -3.30 50.77 16.43
C LEU A 22 -4.69 50.15 16.47
N LEU A 23 -5.14 49.55 15.36
CA LEU A 23 -6.44 48.90 15.28
C LEU A 23 -6.55 47.76 16.30
N ARG A 24 -5.53 46.92 16.41
CA ARG A 24 -5.50 45.83 17.40
C ARG A 24 -5.57 46.35 18.83
N ASN A 25 -4.90 47.46 19.12
CA ASN A 25 -4.98 48.12 20.42
C ASN A 25 -6.39 48.67 20.71
N LEU A 26 -6.99 49.36 19.74
CA LEU A 26 -8.33 49.95 19.86
C LEU A 26 -9.40 48.90 20.14
N TYR A 27 -9.29 47.74 19.50
CA TYR A 27 -10.24 46.64 19.63
C TYR A 27 -9.81 45.55 20.63
N ASN A 28 -8.80 45.80 21.47
CA ASN A 28 -8.26 44.84 22.45
C ASN A 28 -7.96 43.45 21.87
N ARG A 29 -7.44 43.40 20.63
CA ARG A 29 -7.03 42.16 19.97
C ARG A 29 -5.55 41.88 20.23
N PRO A 30 -5.18 40.72 20.79
CA PRO A 30 -3.78 40.40 21.03
C PRO A 30 -3.01 40.26 19.71
N GLN A 31 -1.78 40.79 19.68
CA GLN A 31 -0.89 40.71 18.52
C GLN A 31 -0.48 39.26 18.21
N TYR A 32 -0.36 38.43 19.24
CA TYR A 32 -0.06 37.01 19.14
C TYR A 32 -1.23 36.20 19.73
N ARG A 33 -1.87 35.38 18.90
CA ARG A 33 -2.84 34.37 19.38
C ARG A 33 -2.06 33.16 19.86
N LYS A 34 -2.35 32.68 21.07
CA LYS A 34 -1.81 31.41 21.55
C LYS A 34 -2.24 30.31 20.56
N PRO A 35 -1.31 29.51 20.02
CA PRO A 35 -1.67 28.42 19.12
C PRO A 35 -2.61 27.45 19.85
N ALA A 36 -3.51 26.82 19.11
CA ALA A 36 -4.34 25.76 19.65
C ALA A 36 -3.42 24.67 20.23
N LEU A 37 -3.76 24.16 21.42
CA LEU A 37 -3.06 23.01 22.00
C LEU A 37 -3.21 21.85 21.01
N GLY A 38 -2.08 21.35 20.51
CA GLY A 38 -2.09 20.12 19.72
C GLY A 38 -2.62 18.97 20.56
N SER A 39 -3.31 18.03 19.93
CA SER A 39 -3.60 16.74 20.55
C SER A 39 -2.29 16.05 20.92
N ALA A 40 -2.23 15.43 22.09
CA ALA A 40 -1.11 14.56 22.44
C ALA A 40 -0.91 13.52 21.33
N PRO A 41 0.32 13.32 20.83
CA PRO A 41 0.55 12.34 19.78
C PRO A 41 0.10 10.95 20.23
N THR A 42 -0.70 10.27 19.42
CA THR A 42 -1.33 8.98 19.75
C THR A 42 -0.31 7.92 20.18
N TYR A 43 0.91 7.97 19.62
CA TYR A 43 2.02 7.08 19.93
C TYR A 43 2.47 7.07 21.40
N LEU A 44 2.13 8.10 22.19
CA LEU A 44 2.48 8.14 23.62
C LEU A 44 1.68 7.13 24.45
N PHE A 45 0.59 6.60 23.90
CA PHE A 45 -0.36 5.73 24.59
C PHE A 45 -0.47 4.35 23.94
N GLU A 46 0.37 4.04 22.96
CA GLU A 46 0.40 2.73 22.30
C GLU A 46 1.47 1.83 22.96
N ASP A 47 1.01 0.77 23.63
CA ASP A 47 1.87 -0.24 24.29
C ASP A 47 2.49 -1.25 23.29
N ALA A 48 2.93 -0.79 22.11
CA ALA A 48 3.55 -1.62 21.07
C ALA A 48 5.03 -1.24 20.87
N PRO A 49 5.99 -1.94 21.51
CA PRO A 49 7.42 -1.63 21.42
C PRO A 49 7.96 -1.66 19.98
N SER A 50 7.39 -2.50 19.12
CA SER A 50 7.75 -2.60 17.70
C SER A 50 7.38 -1.35 16.90
N HIS A 51 6.16 -0.83 17.07
CA HIS A 51 5.72 0.41 16.43
C HIS A 51 6.65 1.59 16.78
N PHE A 52 7.10 1.66 18.03
CA PHE A 52 8.03 2.71 18.46
C PHE A 52 9.36 2.64 17.69
N LYS A 53 9.90 1.43 17.44
CA LYS A 53 11.14 1.25 16.68
C LYS A 53 10.98 1.69 15.21
N THR A 54 9.98 1.17 14.50
CA THR A 54 9.72 1.50 13.10
C THR A 54 9.45 2.99 12.91
N MET A 55 8.63 3.59 13.77
CA MET A 55 8.34 5.02 13.72
C MET A 55 9.56 5.90 14.02
N ASN A 56 10.44 5.49 14.94
CA ASN A 56 11.69 6.23 15.18
C ASN A 56 12.64 6.17 13.98
N LEU A 57 12.73 5.02 13.31
CA LEU A 57 13.52 4.88 12.08
C LEU A 57 12.93 5.74 10.94
N LEU A 58 11.60 5.84 10.82
CA LEU A 58 10.94 6.75 9.88
C LEU A 58 11.32 8.23 10.12
N LYS A 59 11.48 8.65 11.37
CA LYS A 59 11.95 10.01 11.72
C LYS A 59 13.41 10.20 11.34
N GLN A 60 14.28 9.23 11.68
CA GLN A 60 15.69 9.27 11.33
C GLN A 60 15.91 9.29 9.81
N LEU A 61 15.07 8.60 9.05
CA LEU A 61 15.14 8.56 7.59
C LEU A 61 14.90 9.95 6.97
N ASN A 62 13.96 10.73 7.52
CA ASN A 62 13.75 12.13 7.10
C ASN A 62 14.98 13.01 7.36
N ASP A 63 15.57 12.87 8.56
CA ASP A 63 16.75 13.65 8.94
C ASP A 63 17.96 13.28 8.08
N ALA A 64 18.15 11.98 7.82
CA ALA A 64 19.21 11.45 6.98
C ALA A 64 19.08 11.92 5.53
N ALA A 65 17.86 11.92 4.96
CA ALA A 65 17.64 12.41 3.60
C ALA A 65 18.13 13.85 3.39
N SER A 66 17.98 14.70 4.41
CA SER A 66 18.36 16.11 4.33
C SER A 66 19.82 16.37 4.69
N ARG A 67 20.39 15.60 5.63
CA ARG A 67 21.70 15.92 6.24
C ARG A 67 22.79 14.90 5.96
N GLN A 68 22.44 13.65 5.70
CA GLN A 68 23.39 12.54 5.55
C GLN A 68 22.85 11.45 4.61
N PRO A 69 22.73 11.72 3.29
CA PRO A 69 22.10 10.80 2.35
C PRO A 69 22.74 9.41 2.29
N SER A 70 24.03 9.29 2.60
CA SER A 70 24.75 8.01 2.66
C SER A 70 24.17 7.03 3.70
N ARG A 71 23.50 7.52 4.75
CA ARG A 71 22.89 6.69 5.80
C ARG A 71 21.50 6.18 5.45
N VAL A 72 20.87 6.68 4.37
CA VAL A 72 19.51 6.28 4.00
C VAL A 72 19.42 4.78 3.76
N LYS A 73 20.40 4.19 3.06
CA LYS A 73 20.44 2.75 2.80
C LYS A 73 20.51 1.94 4.10
N GLU A 74 21.38 2.33 5.01
CA GLU A 74 21.57 1.66 6.31
C GLU A 74 20.30 1.73 7.17
N ILE A 75 19.69 2.92 7.31
CA ILE A 75 18.45 3.11 8.06
C ILE A 75 17.29 2.33 7.42
N SER A 76 17.28 2.20 6.10
CA SER A 76 16.28 1.42 5.37
C SER A 76 16.37 -0.07 5.71
N ASN A 77 17.58 -0.62 5.79
CA ASN A 77 17.77 -2.01 6.22
C ASN A 77 17.34 -2.20 7.68
N TYR A 78 17.70 -1.28 8.58
CA TYR A 78 17.23 -1.32 9.96
C TYR A 78 15.71 -1.21 10.09
N PHE A 79 15.05 -0.47 9.19
CA PHE A 79 13.60 -0.42 9.14
C PHE A 79 13.00 -1.78 8.80
N PHE A 80 13.53 -2.48 7.79
CA PHE A 80 13.07 -3.83 7.45
C PHE A 80 13.27 -4.81 8.61
N ASP A 81 14.43 -4.79 9.27
CA ASP A 81 14.69 -5.67 10.42
C ASP A 81 13.73 -5.37 11.58
N ALA A 82 13.54 -4.09 11.93
CA ALA A 82 12.58 -3.70 12.96
C ALA A 82 11.12 -4.06 12.59
N PHE A 83 10.79 -4.03 11.30
CA PHE A 83 9.48 -4.45 10.81
C PHE A 83 9.27 -5.95 11.02
N PHE A 84 10.27 -6.78 10.70
CA PHE A 84 10.21 -8.24 10.92
C PHE A 84 10.14 -8.58 12.41
N GLU A 85 10.94 -7.94 13.27
CA GLU A 85 10.84 -8.07 14.73
C GLU A 85 9.43 -7.69 15.25
N GLY A 86 8.79 -6.72 14.61
CA GLY A 86 7.41 -6.36 14.89
C GLY A 86 6.42 -7.44 14.51
N LEU A 87 6.60 -8.08 13.34
CA LEU A 87 5.75 -9.17 12.88
C LEU A 87 5.80 -10.40 13.79
N GLU A 88 6.96 -10.74 14.35
CA GLU A 88 7.13 -11.89 15.26
C GLU A 88 6.19 -11.83 16.48
N GLN A 89 5.84 -10.62 16.94
CA GLN A 89 4.93 -10.41 18.09
C GLN A 89 3.47 -10.81 17.80
N PHE A 90 3.11 -11.01 16.53
CA PHE A 90 1.75 -11.38 16.13
C PHE A 90 1.55 -12.88 16.00
N GLN A 91 2.61 -13.69 16.17
CA GLN A 91 2.54 -15.14 16.04
C GLN A 91 1.45 -15.71 16.96
N ILE A 92 0.65 -16.60 16.38
CA ILE A 92 -0.32 -17.40 17.12
C ILE A 92 0.37 -18.72 17.42
N GLU A 93 0.60 -19.05 18.68
CA GLU A 93 1.24 -20.31 19.08
C GLU A 93 0.24 -21.48 19.05
N SER A 94 -0.96 -21.25 19.56
CA SER A 94 -2.03 -22.24 19.61
C SER A 94 -3.39 -21.56 19.67
N PHE A 95 -4.44 -22.33 19.38
CA PHE A 95 -5.82 -21.89 19.54
C PHE A 95 -6.40 -22.43 20.84
N GLU A 96 -6.94 -21.54 21.66
CA GLU A 96 -7.62 -21.93 22.90
C GLU A 96 -8.95 -22.65 22.60
N PRO A 97 -9.22 -23.78 23.27
CA PRO A 97 -10.50 -24.48 23.11
C PRO A 97 -11.70 -23.59 23.45
N GLY A 98 -12.72 -23.60 22.59
CA GLY A 98 -13.97 -22.86 22.81
C GLY A 98 -13.99 -21.42 22.30
N ILE A 99 -12.83 -20.87 21.88
CA ILE A 99 -12.76 -19.57 21.20
C ILE A 99 -12.72 -19.81 19.69
N PRO A 100 -13.60 -19.16 18.88
CA PRO A 100 -13.51 -19.24 17.43
C PRO A 100 -12.15 -18.73 16.95
N TYR A 101 -11.34 -19.61 16.38
CA TYR A 101 -9.96 -19.32 16.00
C TYR A 101 -9.85 -18.20 14.95
N ASP A 102 -10.85 -18.07 14.07
CA ASP A 102 -10.91 -17.00 13.08
C ASP A 102 -11.04 -15.60 13.73
N GLN A 103 -11.64 -15.51 14.93
CA GLN A 103 -11.76 -14.24 15.64
C GLN A 103 -10.40 -13.78 16.17
N LEU A 104 -9.57 -14.70 16.65
CA LEU A 104 -8.19 -14.41 17.03
C LEU A 104 -7.37 -13.92 15.83
N ILE A 105 -7.51 -14.58 14.68
CA ILE A 105 -6.85 -14.19 13.42
C ILE A 105 -7.25 -12.77 13.02
N VAL A 106 -8.54 -12.45 13.05
CA VAL A 106 -9.06 -11.10 12.71
C VAL A 106 -8.55 -10.05 13.68
N ASN A 107 -8.46 -10.36 14.98
CA ASN A 107 -7.88 -9.44 15.96
C ASN A 107 -6.42 -9.14 15.63
N LYS A 108 -5.59 -10.17 15.34
CA LYS A 108 -4.20 -9.98 14.91
C LYS A 108 -4.08 -9.14 13.64
N ILE A 109 -4.95 -9.34 12.65
CA ILE A 109 -5.01 -8.50 11.44
C ILE A 109 -5.27 -7.04 11.81
N ASN A 110 -6.23 -6.79 12.70
CA ASN A 110 -6.58 -5.45 13.15
C ASN A 110 -5.42 -4.78 13.89
N ASP A 111 -4.76 -5.50 14.80
CA ASP A 111 -3.64 -4.98 15.58
C ASP A 111 -2.43 -4.62 14.69
N MET A 112 -2.18 -5.38 13.61
CA MET A 112 -1.12 -5.09 12.63
C MET A 112 -1.35 -3.83 11.80
N ILE A 113 -2.47 -3.11 11.94
CA ILE A 113 -2.75 -1.89 11.17
C ILE A 113 -1.67 -0.81 11.38
N VAL A 114 -1.09 -0.75 12.56
CA VAL A 114 -0.07 0.22 12.95
C VAL A 114 1.22 -0.08 12.18
N LEU A 115 1.67 -1.34 12.18
CA LEU A 115 2.85 -1.79 11.45
C LEU A 115 2.67 -1.59 9.94
N ARG A 116 1.47 -1.87 9.41
CA ARG A 116 1.09 -1.58 8.02
C ARG A 116 1.25 -0.11 7.66
N ASN A 117 0.79 0.79 8.53
CA ASN A 117 0.88 2.24 8.29
C ASN A 117 2.34 2.72 8.29
N ASP A 118 3.18 2.16 9.16
CA ASP A 118 4.62 2.48 9.17
C ASP A 118 5.30 2.04 7.89
N PHE A 119 5.00 0.83 7.40
CA PHE A 119 5.56 0.36 6.14
C PHE A 119 5.12 1.21 4.95
N ILE A 120 3.84 1.60 4.88
CA ILE A 120 3.36 2.51 3.83
C ILE A 120 4.14 3.83 3.88
N GLN A 121 4.28 4.43 5.06
CA GLN A 121 5.06 5.66 5.23
C GLN A 121 6.53 5.47 4.83
N PHE A 122 7.10 4.29 5.09
CA PHE A 122 8.44 3.97 4.64
C PHE A 122 8.55 3.96 3.12
N VAL A 123 7.68 3.23 2.41
CA VAL A 123 7.68 3.18 0.93
C VAL A 123 7.49 4.58 0.33
N GLU A 124 6.60 5.38 0.91
CA GLU A 124 6.40 6.77 0.50
C GLU A 124 7.67 7.60 0.63
N LYS A 125 8.38 7.48 1.76
CA LYS A 125 9.64 8.21 1.95
C LYS A 125 10.71 7.75 0.96
N GLN A 126 10.79 6.47 0.65
CA GLN A 126 11.74 5.99 -0.38
C GLN A 126 11.48 6.68 -1.73
N CYS A 127 10.21 6.82 -2.11
CA CYS A 127 9.83 7.53 -3.35
C CYS A 127 10.11 9.03 -3.31
N LEU A 128 10.14 9.64 -2.12
CA LEU A 128 10.43 11.07 -1.95
C LEU A 128 11.93 11.39 -1.92
N ILE A 129 12.74 10.45 -1.42
CA ILE A 129 14.18 10.64 -1.22
C ILE A 129 14.97 10.30 -2.48
N GLN A 130 14.50 9.31 -3.24
CA GLN A 130 15.21 8.79 -4.41
C GLN A 130 14.47 9.20 -5.69
N ASP A 131 15.22 9.67 -6.69
CA ASP A 131 14.65 9.96 -8.02
C ASP A 131 14.08 8.68 -8.65
N GLN A 132 14.82 7.57 -8.52
CA GLN A 132 14.42 6.22 -8.91
C GLN A 132 14.67 5.26 -7.75
N VAL A 133 13.62 4.60 -7.28
CA VAL A 133 13.73 3.63 -6.19
C VAL A 133 14.30 2.31 -6.71
N TYR A 134 15.27 1.73 -6.02
CA TYR A 134 15.77 0.37 -6.33
C TYR A 134 14.75 -0.69 -5.91
N ALA A 135 14.44 -1.64 -6.81
CA ALA A 135 13.48 -2.70 -6.54
C ALA A 135 14.03 -3.80 -5.62
N ASP A 136 15.32 -4.15 -5.73
CA ASP A 136 15.92 -5.29 -5.03
C ASP A 136 15.64 -5.33 -3.52
N PRO A 137 15.78 -4.24 -2.73
CA PRO A 137 15.47 -4.29 -1.30
C PRO A 137 14.01 -4.62 -1.00
N PHE A 138 13.08 -4.25 -1.88
CA PHE A 138 11.67 -4.62 -1.75
C PHE A 138 11.41 -6.05 -2.19
N ILE A 139 12.11 -6.54 -3.23
CA ILE A 139 12.05 -7.94 -3.65
C ILE A 139 12.52 -8.82 -2.49
N ASP A 140 13.72 -8.56 -1.95
CA ASP A 140 14.29 -9.26 -0.79
C ASP A 140 13.35 -9.21 0.42
N PHE A 141 12.73 -8.06 0.68
CA PHE A 141 11.73 -7.90 1.74
C PHE A 141 10.53 -8.84 1.54
N PHE A 142 9.98 -8.89 0.32
CA PHE A 142 8.81 -9.73 0.02
C PHE A 142 9.14 -11.23 -0.03
N GLU A 143 10.37 -11.60 -0.38
CA GLU A 143 10.85 -12.98 -0.22
C GLU A 143 10.96 -13.37 1.26
N LYS A 144 11.57 -12.50 2.08
CA LYS A 144 11.75 -12.76 3.52
C LYS A 144 10.42 -12.76 4.28
N ILE A 145 9.51 -11.83 3.99
CA ILE A 145 8.20 -11.76 4.67
C ILE A 145 7.34 -12.99 4.36
N PHE A 146 7.50 -13.61 3.19
CA PHE A 146 6.77 -14.81 2.83
C PHE A 146 7.01 -15.96 3.82
N GLY A 147 8.19 -16.01 4.44
CA GLY A 147 8.52 -16.98 5.49
C GLY A 147 7.57 -16.97 6.69
N PHE A 148 6.93 -15.82 6.99
CA PHE A 148 5.93 -15.72 8.06
C PHE A 148 4.59 -16.42 7.71
N THR A 149 4.37 -16.82 6.46
CA THR A 149 3.13 -17.50 6.05
C THR A 149 3.14 -19.00 6.34
N GLN A 150 4.24 -19.51 6.91
CA GLN A 150 4.53 -20.91 7.07
C GLN A 150 4.90 -21.25 8.53
N PRO A 151 4.68 -22.50 8.96
CA PRO A 151 5.26 -23.01 10.20
C PRO A 151 6.80 -22.96 10.16
N SER A 152 7.43 -22.86 11.32
CA SER A 152 8.84 -23.19 11.44
C SER A 152 9.06 -24.70 11.24
N GLU A 153 10.27 -25.07 10.83
CA GLU A 153 10.63 -26.47 10.50
C GLU A 153 10.39 -27.44 11.66
N ASP A 154 10.43 -26.95 12.91
CA ASP A 154 10.23 -27.76 14.12
C ASP A 154 8.75 -28.09 14.42
N VAL A 155 7.78 -27.47 13.72
CA VAL A 155 6.34 -27.64 14.01
C VAL A 155 5.77 -28.80 13.20
N THR A 156 5.44 -29.88 13.90
CA THR A 156 4.95 -31.14 13.30
C THR A 156 3.42 -31.24 13.17
N SER A 157 2.68 -30.41 13.91
CA SER A 157 1.22 -30.36 13.87
C SER A 157 0.75 -28.92 14.01
N TYR A 158 -0.10 -28.49 13.10
CA TYR A 158 -0.58 -27.11 13.06
C TYR A 158 -1.89 -27.00 12.28
N ASN A 159 -2.59 -25.90 12.51
CA ASN A 159 -3.74 -25.52 11.69
C ASN A 159 -3.25 -24.62 10.54
N LYS A 160 -3.60 -24.95 9.28
CA LYS A 160 -3.15 -24.21 8.08
C LYS A 160 -3.53 -22.72 8.10
N SER A 161 -4.61 -22.37 8.78
CA SER A 161 -5.09 -21.00 8.92
C SER A 161 -4.38 -20.19 9.99
N GLN A 162 -3.51 -20.80 10.80
CA GLN A 162 -2.80 -20.13 11.89
C GLN A 162 -1.99 -18.91 11.43
N TRP A 163 -1.54 -18.91 10.17
CA TRP A 163 -0.80 -17.80 9.53
C TRP A 163 -1.63 -16.93 8.58
N ASP A 164 -2.96 -17.09 8.54
CA ASP A 164 -3.80 -16.33 7.61
C ASP A 164 -3.74 -14.81 7.88
N HIS A 165 -3.42 -14.40 9.10
CA HIS A 165 -3.16 -13.00 9.43
C HIS A 165 -1.91 -12.45 8.72
N TYR A 166 -0.83 -13.23 8.63
CA TYR A 166 0.36 -12.85 7.86
C TYR A 166 0.09 -12.85 6.36
N LYS A 167 -0.64 -13.84 5.85
CA LYS A 167 -1.05 -13.87 4.44
C LYS A 167 -1.88 -12.63 4.07
N PHE A 168 -2.81 -12.23 4.94
CA PHE A 168 -3.60 -11.00 4.77
C PHE A 168 -2.70 -9.77 4.70
N ILE A 169 -1.80 -9.58 5.68
CA ILE A 169 -0.97 -8.38 5.74
C ILE A 169 0.00 -8.31 4.55
N ILE A 170 0.60 -9.42 4.14
CA ILE A 170 1.52 -9.45 2.99
C ILE A 170 0.81 -9.05 1.70
N GLN A 171 -0.39 -9.58 1.46
CA GLN A 171 -1.20 -9.18 0.31
C GLN A 171 -1.54 -7.68 0.36
N GLU A 172 -1.97 -7.17 1.52
CA GLU A 172 -2.27 -5.75 1.73
C GLU A 172 -1.04 -4.87 1.45
N LEU A 173 0.13 -5.23 1.98
CA LEU A 173 1.38 -4.50 1.78
C LEU A 173 1.81 -4.51 0.31
N PHE A 174 1.70 -5.65 -0.39
CA PHE A 174 2.09 -5.74 -1.79
C PHE A 174 1.26 -4.81 -2.68
N VAL A 175 -0.07 -4.82 -2.50
CA VAL A 175 -0.97 -3.90 -3.22
C VAL A 175 -0.61 -2.45 -2.92
N TYR A 176 -0.36 -2.10 -1.65
CA TYR A 176 0.06 -0.74 -1.29
C TYR A 176 1.42 -0.35 -1.90
N THR A 177 2.41 -1.24 -1.92
CA THR A 177 3.73 -0.95 -2.52
C THR A 177 3.59 -0.56 -3.99
N ILE A 178 2.88 -1.38 -4.78
CA ILE A 178 2.67 -1.12 -6.20
C ILE A 178 1.83 0.14 -6.41
N LEU A 179 0.81 0.36 -5.58
CA LEU A 179 0.01 1.58 -5.60
C LEU A 179 0.88 2.82 -5.39
N ILE A 180 1.76 2.80 -4.38
CA ILE A 180 2.64 3.93 -4.04
C ILE A 180 3.62 4.17 -5.17
N PHE A 181 4.21 3.13 -5.75
CA PHE A 181 5.12 3.27 -6.88
C PHE A 181 4.45 3.85 -8.12
N ILE A 182 3.24 3.40 -8.46
CA ILE A 182 2.47 3.95 -9.58
C ILE A 182 2.14 5.43 -9.34
N GLU A 183 1.64 5.78 -8.15
CA GLU A 183 1.26 7.15 -7.79
C GLU A 183 2.45 8.12 -7.80
N ASN A 184 3.64 7.63 -7.43
CA ASN A 184 4.89 8.40 -7.44
C ASN A 184 5.67 8.25 -8.75
N LYS A 185 5.07 7.66 -9.80
CA LYS A 185 5.67 7.47 -11.13
C LYS A 185 6.95 6.64 -11.14
N GLN A 186 7.16 5.81 -10.12
CA GLN A 186 8.23 4.81 -10.02
C GLN A 186 7.88 3.58 -10.87
N TYR A 187 7.54 3.81 -12.14
CA TYR A 187 7.01 2.78 -13.05
C TYR A 187 8.04 1.70 -13.36
N LYS A 188 9.32 2.07 -13.45
CA LYS A 188 10.41 1.12 -13.65
C LYS A 188 10.55 0.18 -12.44
N THR A 189 10.59 0.72 -11.22
CA THR A 189 10.63 -0.09 -9.98
C THR A 189 9.42 -1.02 -9.86
N ALA A 190 8.22 -0.51 -10.13
CA ALA A 190 7.01 -1.34 -10.14
C ALA A 190 7.11 -2.47 -11.18
N ASN A 191 7.59 -2.17 -12.39
CA ASN A 191 7.77 -3.18 -13.42
C ASN A 191 8.82 -4.25 -13.04
N GLU A 192 9.93 -3.84 -12.43
CA GLU A 192 10.97 -4.75 -11.91
C GLU A 192 10.37 -5.72 -10.88
N MET A 193 9.61 -5.22 -9.90
CA MET A 193 8.93 -6.08 -8.93
C MET A 193 7.90 -7.02 -9.57
N LEU A 194 7.10 -6.54 -10.53
CA LEU A 194 6.07 -7.35 -11.17
C LEU A 194 6.66 -8.44 -12.10
N ASN A 195 7.87 -8.25 -12.60
CA ASN A 195 8.54 -9.22 -13.47
C ASN A 195 9.58 -10.07 -12.73
N ALA A 196 9.95 -9.71 -11.52
CA ALA A 196 10.87 -10.46 -10.68
C ALA A 196 10.45 -11.92 -10.52
N GLU A 197 11.46 -12.78 -10.48
CA GLU A 197 11.33 -14.13 -9.97
C GLU A 197 11.59 -14.08 -8.46
N TYR A 198 10.57 -14.42 -7.68
CA TYR A 198 10.65 -14.45 -6.22
C TYR A 198 11.04 -15.85 -5.79
N PHE A 199 12.08 -15.94 -4.97
CA PHE A 199 12.59 -17.18 -4.41
C PHE A 199 12.12 -17.32 -2.96
N VAL A 200 11.31 -18.35 -2.68
CA VAL A 200 10.75 -18.60 -1.36
C VAL A 200 10.94 -20.06 -0.97
N LYS A 201 10.98 -20.35 0.33
CA LYS A 201 11.08 -21.72 0.81
C LYS A 201 9.73 -22.43 0.73
N ASN A 202 9.76 -23.68 0.31
CA ASN A 202 8.61 -24.57 0.32
C ASN A 202 8.31 -25.02 1.77
N PRO A 203 7.06 -24.93 2.24
CA PRO A 203 6.70 -25.28 3.61
C PRO A 203 6.87 -26.77 3.95
N PHE A 204 6.93 -27.66 2.95
CA PHE A 204 6.93 -29.11 3.19
C PHE A 204 8.32 -29.71 3.29
N ASN A 205 9.30 -29.16 2.57
CA ASN A 205 10.64 -29.74 2.44
C ASN A 205 11.78 -28.71 2.49
N SER A 206 11.47 -27.44 2.77
CA SER A 206 12.42 -26.32 2.81
C SER A 206 13.21 -26.09 1.52
N GLU A 207 12.80 -26.71 0.40
CA GLU A 207 13.42 -26.46 -0.90
C GLU A 207 13.10 -25.06 -1.40
N LEU A 208 14.04 -24.47 -2.14
CA LEU A 208 13.82 -23.19 -2.78
C LEU A 208 12.88 -23.38 -3.97
N ILE A 209 11.70 -22.78 -3.90
CA ILE A 209 10.78 -22.64 -5.02
C ILE A 209 10.85 -21.22 -5.55
N TYR A 210 10.65 -21.07 -6.86
CA TYR A 210 10.61 -19.77 -7.50
C TYR A 210 9.26 -19.56 -8.15
N GLY A 211 8.87 -18.30 -8.23
CA GLY A 211 7.63 -17.89 -8.85
C GLY A 211 7.65 -16.40 -9.09
N ASN A 212 6.49 -15.78 -9.15
CA ASN A 212 6.36 -14.34 -9.37
C ASN A 212 5.49 -13.74 -8.26
N TYR A 213 5.19 -12.45 -8.35
CA TYR A 213 4.42 -11.75 -7.33
C TYR A 213 3.03 -12.34 -7.01
N LYS A 214 2.49 -13.24 -7.86
CA LYS A 214 1.26 -13.99 -7.55
C LYS A 214 1.38 -14.84 -6.28
N PHE A 215 2.59 -15.14 -5.80
CA PHE A 215 2.81 -15.73 -4.48
C PHE A 215 2.15 -14.93 -3.35
N PHE A 216 1.97 -13.63 -3.53
CA PHE A 216 1.35 -12.76 -2.52
C PHE A 216 -0.18 -12.64 -2.66
N ASN A 217 -0.80 -13.42 -3.56
CA ASN A 217 -2.25 -13.49 -3.72
C ASN A 217 -2.82 -14.71 -2.99
N PHE A 218 -2.98 -14.59 -1.67
CA PHE A 218 -3.37 -15.70 -0.83
C PHE A 218 -4.90 -15.88 -0.79
N TYR A 219 -5.34 -17.14 -0.66
CA TYR A 219 -6.70 -17.45 -0.22
C TYR A 219 -6.69 -17.72 1.28
N LEU A 220 -7.56 -17.05 2.03
CA LEU A 220 -7.58 -17.05 3.49
C LEU A 220 -8.74 -17.91 3.99
N GLU A 221 -8.46 -19.18 4.25
CA GLU A 221 -9.49 -20.17 4.60
C GLU A 221 -10.26 -19.80 5.88
N SER A 222 -9.56 -19.31 6.92
CA SER A 222 -10.22 -18.88 8.16
C SER A 222 -11.23 -17.74 7.95
N ILE A 223 -11.00 -16.90 6.94
CA ILE A 223 -11.84 -15.72 6.67
C ILE A 223 -12.94 -16.09 5.66
N GLU A 224 -12.57 -16.67 4.52
CA GLU A 224 -13.47 -16.93 3.40
C GLU A 224 -14.34 -18.17 3.58
N VAL A 225 -13.94 -19.13 4.40
CA VAL A 225 -14.74 -20.33 4.68
C VAL A 225 -15.41 -20.22 6.04
N GLU A 226 -14.62 -20.01 7.09
CA GLU A 226 -15.11 -20.22 8.46
C GLU A 226 -15.82 -19.00 8.99
N ARG A 227 -15.16 -17.84 8.95
CA ARG A 227 -15.79 -16.58 9.37
C ARG A 227 -16.97 -16.22 8.48
N LYS A 228 -16.88 -16.48 7.16
CA LYS A 228 -17.92 -16.16 6.17
C LYS A 228 -19.25 -16.86 6.45
N GLN A 229 -19.26 -18.02 7.13
CA GLN A 229 -20.50 -18.66 7.58
C GLN A 229 -21.39 -17.74 8.43
N ARG A 230 -20.80 -16.82 9.19
CA ARG A 230 -21.53 -15.83 10.01
C ARG A 230 -21.90 -14.55 9.24
N TYR A 231 -21.44 -14.40 8.00
CA TYR A 231 -21.68 -13.24 7.13
C TYR A 231 -22.06 -13.68 5.71
N PRO A 232 -23.12 -14.50 5.52
CA PRO A 232 -23.44 -15.11 4.23
C PRO A 232 -23.78 -14.11 3.13
N ASN A 233 -24.14 -12.88 3.49
CA ASN A 233 -24.48 -11.80 2.53
C ASN A 233 -23.24 -11.05 2.01
N ARG A 234 -22.02 -11.47 2.36
CA ARG A 234 -20.77 -10.87 1.86
C ARG A 234 -20.17 -11.75 0.78
N VAL A 235 -19.78 -11.15 -0.34
CA VAL A 235 -19.15 -11.87 -1.46
C VAL A 235 -17.75 -12.35 -1.06
N SER A 236 -16.95 -11.48 -0.42
CA SER A 236 -15.58 -11.76 -0.01
C SER A 236 -15.25 -10.98 1.26
N LEU A 237 -15.05 -11.68 2.37
CA LEU A 237 -14.77 -11.02 3.66
C LEU A 237 -13.36 -10.42 3.69
N THR A 238 -12.41 -11.02 2.99
CA THR A 238 -11.06 -10.51 2.81
C THR A 238 -11.09 -9.17 2.10
N ALA A 239 -11.87 -9.07 1.01
CA ALA A 239 -12.04 -7.81 0.28
C ALA A 239 -12.72 -6.73 1.14
N ASP A 240 -13.78 -7.10 1.87
CA ASP A 240 -14.44 -6.20 2.82
C ASP A 240 -13.46 -5.63 3.84
N MET A 241 -12.62 -6.49 4.44
CA MET A 241 -11.63 -6.09 5.44
C MET A 241 -10.56 -5.17 4.86
N MET A 242 -10.01 -5.49 3.68
CA MET A 242 -9.02 -4.62 3.02
C MET A 242 -9.59 -3.24 2.70
N ILE A 243 -10.85 -3.16 2.23
CA ILE A 243 -11.50 -1.88 1.90
C ILE A 243 -11.82 -1.07 3.15
N GLN A 244 -12.29 -1.71 4.23
CA GLN A 244 -12.52 -1.02 5.51
C GLN A 244 -11.22 -0.47 6.10
N ARG A 245 -10.10 -1.16 5.88
CA ARG A 245 -8.75 -0.75 6.31
C ARG A 245 -8.09 0.26 5.37
N ALA A 246 -8.65 0.54 4.21
CA ALA A 246 -8.21 1.60 3.30
C ALA A 246 -8.61 3.00 3.80
N ASN A 247 -8.20 3.32 5.03
CA ASN A 247 -8.54 4.53 5.78
C ASN A 247 -7.52 5.67 5.62
N LEU A 248 -6.43 5.44 4.89
CA LEU A 248 -5.42 6.45 4.59
C LEU A 248 -5.95 7.45 3.57
N LYS A 249 -6.13 8.72 3.96
CA LYS A 249 -6.71 9.77 3.10
C LYS A 249 -6.01 9.92 1.75
N LYS A 250 -4.69 9.72 1.70
CA LYS A 250 -3.88 9.82 0.47
C LYS A 250 -4.17 8.69 -0.52
N TYR A 251 -4.59 7.53 -0.02
CA TYR A 251 -4.87 6.32 -0.79
C TYR A 251 -6.31 5.85 -0.52
N PRO A 252 -7.31 6.56 -1.06
CA PRO A 252 -8.71 6.17 -0.88
C PRO A 252 -8.96 4.80 -1.51
N LYS A 253 -10.02 4.12 -1.04
CA LYS A 253 -10.45 2.79 -1.50
C LYS A 253 -10.37 2.58 -3.03
N LYS A 254 -10.74 3.60 -3.81
CA LYS A 254 -10.73 3.55 -5.28
C LYS A 254 -9.34 3.24 -5.84
N LYS A 255 -8.30 3.86 -5.29
CA LYS A 255 -6.92 3.60 -5.74
C LYS A 255 -6.51 2.16 -5.44
N MET A 256 -6.88 1.64 -4.27
CA MET A 256 -6.63 0.24 -3.90
C MET A 256 -7.29 -0.73 -4.89
N VAL A 257 -8.57 -0.51 -5.20
CA VAL A 257 -9.31 -1.32 -6.18
C VAL A 257 -8.65 -1.27 -7.55
N HIS A 258 -8.30 -0.07 -8.04
CA HIS A 258 -7.64 0.11 -9.33
C HIS A 258 -6.28 -0.58 -9.38
N THR A 259 -5.48 -0.49 -8.31
CA THR A 259 -4.18 -1.17 -8.26
C THR A 259 -4.34 -2.68 -8.26
N ASP A 260 -5.28 -3.23 -7.51
CA ASP A 260 -5.56 -4.66 -7.48
C ASP A 260 -6.02 -5.19 -8.85
N LEU A 261 -6.86 -4.43 -9.56
CA LEU A 261 -7.21 -4.70 -10.96
C LEU A 261 -6.01 -4.63 -11.91
N LEU A 262 -5.14 -3.63 -11.75
CA LEU A 262 -3.90 -3.53 -12.55
C LEU A 262 -3.00 -4.74 -12.35
N LEU A 263 -2.85 -5.24 -11.12
CA LEU A 263 -2.10 -6.47 -10.85
C LEU A 263 -2.69 -7.66 -11.61
N TYR A 264 -4.01 -7.81 -11.65
CA TYR A 264 -4.64 -8.82 -12.49
C TYR A 264 -4.29 -8.65 -13.97
N TYR A 265 -4.45 -7.45 -14.53
CA TYR A 265 -4.16 -7.20 -15.95
C TYR A 265 -2.68 -7.41 -16.31
N PHE A 266 -1.75 -7.05 -15.42
CA PHE A 266 -0.34 -7.34 -15.63
C PHE A 266 -0.08 -8.85 -15.58
N SER A 267 -0.72 -9.59 -14.67
CA SER A 267 -0.52 -11.04 -14.54
C SER A 267 -0.88 -11.80 -15.81
N ILE A 268 -1.97 -11.40 -16.47
CA ILE A 268 -2.44 -12.00 -17.72
C ILE A 268 -1.59 -11.55 -18.92
N MET A 269 -1.13 -10.29 -18.95
CA MET A 269 -0.27 -9.76 -20.02
C MET A 269 1.15 -10.32 -20.05
N TYR A 270 1.64 -10.80 -18.91
CA TYR A 270 2.94 -11.43 -18.81
C TYR A 270 2.90 -12.94 -19.12
N GLU A 271 1.75 -13.48 -19.54
CA GLU A 271 1.59 -14.86 -20.03
C GLU A 271 2.12 -15.94 -19.07
N LYS A 272 2.01 -15.73 -17.74
CA LYS A 272 2.46 -16.70 -16.73
C LYS A 272 1.34 -17.69 -16.38
N GLU A 273 1.67 -18.95 -16.03
CA GLU A 273 0.77 -20.12 -15.83
C GLU A 273 -0.48 -19.94 -14.92
N SER A 274 -0.57 -18.85 -14.17
CA SER A 274 -1.70 -18.52 -13.28
C SER A 274 -1.97 -17.01 -13.28
N SER A 275 -3.13 -16.56 -12.81
CA SER A 275 -3.47 -15.12 -12.77
C SER A 275 -3.56 -14.61 -11.32
N TRP A 276 -3.25 -13.33 -11.12
CA TRP A 276 -3.56 -12.64 -9.88
C TRP A 276 -5.07 -12.42 -9.82
N PHE A 277 -5.79 -13.06 -8.92
CA PHE A 277 -7.22 -12.79 -8.73
C PHE A 277 -7.44 -11.44 -8.01
N PRO A 278 -8.06 -10.43 -8.62
CA PRO A 278 -8.19 -9.08 -8.07
C PRO A 278 -9.35 -9.00 -7.07
N ARG A 279 -9.15 -9.41 -5.82
CA ARG A 279 -10.22 -9.51 -4.79
C ARG A 279 -11.09 -8.27 -4.60
N LEU A 280 -10.56 -7.08 -4.90
CA LEU A 280 -11.22 -5.81 -4.64
C LEU A 280 -12.14 -5.34 -5.78
N TYR A 281 -12.18 -6.05 -6.92
CA TYR A 281 -12.91 -5.58 -8.11
C TYR A 281 -14.40 -5.28 -7.86
N ILE A 282 -15.06 -6.06 -7.00
CA ILE A 282 -16.47 -5.87 -6.61
C ILE A 282 -16.77 -4.51 -5.97
N TYR A 283 -15.74 -3.78 -5.53
CA TYR A 283 -15.86 -2.44 -4.94
C TYR A 283 -15.63 -1.30 -5.94
N GLY A 284 -15.24 -1.61 -7.18
CA GLY A 284 -14.98 -0.66 -8.26
C GLY A 284 -15.98 -0.75 -9.41
N ARG A 285 -17.18 -1.27 -9.15
CA ARG A 285 -18.20 -1.56 -10.17
C ARG A 285 -18.40 -0.36 -11.11
N CYS A 286 -18.29 -0.63 -12.42
CA CYS A 286 -18.43 0.35 -13.49
C CYS A 286 -17.41 1.50 -13.48
N GLU A 287 -16.39 1.47 -12.61
CA GLU A 287 -15.34 2.47 -12.61
C GLU A 287 -14.24 2.10 -13.60
N LYS A 288 -13.78 3.08 -14.37
CA LYS A 288 -12.63 2.90 -15.24
C LYS A 288 -11.33 3.20 -14.50
N VAL A 289 -10.30 2.40 -14.79
CA VAL A 289 -8.96 2.59 -14.26
C VAL A 289 -8.29 3.74 -15.01
N GLU A 290 -8.11 4.88 -14.33
CA GLU A 290 -7.58 6.11 -14.92
C GLU A 290 -6.24 5.90 -15.66
N LEU A 291 -5.35 5.06 -15.13
CA LEU A 291 -4.06 4.75 -15.76
C LEU A 291 -4.25 4.17 -17.18
N LEU A 292 -5.27 3.32 -17.36
CA LEU A 292 -5.60 2.67 -18.63
C LEU A 292 -6.36 3.62 -19.56
N GLU A 293 -7.34 4.38 -19.07
CA GLU A 293 -8.08 5.36 -19.88
C GLU A 293 -7.14 6.38 -20.55
N ARG A 294 -6.10 6.79 -19.81
CA ARG A 294 -5.13 7.78 -20.28
C ARG A 294 -4.17 7.25 -21.34
N LEU A 295 -4.20 5.94 -21.67
CA LEU A 295 -3.43 5.36 -22.78
C LEU A 295 -3.86 5.90 -24.15
N ILE A 296 -4.99 6.60 -24.23
CA ILE A 296 -5.36 7.39 -25.41
C ILE A 296 -4.29 8.43 -25.80
N SER A 297 -3.56 8.98 -24.81
CA SER A 297 -2.47 9.95 -25.03
C SER A 297 -1.12 9.26 -25.22
N LYS A 298 -0.44 9.56 -26.33
CA LYS A 298 0.91 9.07 -26.63
C LYS A 298 1.91 9.54 -25.57
N ARG A 299 1.86 10.81 -25.14
CA ARG A 299 2.70 11.32 -24.04
C ARG A 299 2.54 10.53 -22.74
N HIS A 300 1.32 10.10 -22.41
CA HIS A 300 1.07 9.26 -21.23
C HIS A 300 1.59 7.85 -21.44
N PHE A 301 1.27 7.23 -22.58
CA PHE A 301 1.75 5.91 -22.96
C PHE A 301 3.28 5.80 -22.85
N GLU A 302 4.03 6.77 -23.39
CA GLU A 302 5.50 6.74 -23.33
C GLU A 302 6.05 6.67 -21.90
N LYS A 303 5.31 7.19 -20.90
CA LYS A 303 5.71 7.12 -19.49
C LYS A 303 5.39 5.78 -18.85
N VAL A 304 4.22 5.20 -19.18
CA VAL A 304 3.70 4.01 -18.50
C VAL A 304 3.95 2.69 -19.25
N LYS A 305 4.39 2.73 -20.51
CA LYS A 305 4.60 1.53 -21.34
C LYS A 305 5.49 0.47 -20.70
N VAL A 306 6.44 0.90 -19.87
CA VAL A 306 7.32 0.01 -19.11
C VAL A 306 6.51 -0.94 -18.21
N LEU A 307 5.41 -0.49 -17.60
CA LEU A 307 4.53 -1.35 -16.78
C LEU A 307 3.92 -2.50 -17.57
N PHE A 308 3.76 -2.38 -18.88
CA PHE A 308 3.20 -3.44 -19.71
C PHE A 308 4.28 -4.33 -20.32
N GLY A 309 5.56 -4.04 -20.07
CA GLY A 309 6.70 -4.72 -20.69
C GLY A 309 6.66 -4.61 -22.22
N VAL A 310 6.36 -3.42 -22.74
CA VAL A 310 6.25 -3.14 -24.19
C VAL A 310 6.98 -1.84 -24.54
N ASN A 311 7.46 -1.75 -25.77
CA ASN A 311 8.16 -0.58 -26.30
C ASN A 311 7.27 0.30 -27.20
N THR A 312 6.27 -0.31 -27.85
CA THR A 312 5.40 0.33 -28.84
C THR A 312 3.93 0.13 -28.50
N SER A 313 3.06 1.05 -28.93
CA SER A 313 1.60 0.91 -28.73
C SER A 313 1.04 -0.32 -29.45
N TYR A 314 1.64 -0.69 -30.58
CA TYR A 314 1.27 -1.88 -31.34
C TYR A 314 1.51 -3.18 -30.55
N GLU A 315 2.62 -3.29 -29.83
CA GLU A 315 2.87 -4.43 -28.93
C GLU A 315 1.82 -4.51 -27.82
N LEU A 316 1.43 -3.37 -27.24
CA LEU A 316 0.37 -3.34 -26.22
C LEU A 316 -0.98 -3.80 -26.79
N ILE A 317 -1.36 -3.28 -27.96
CA ILE A 317 -2.61 -3.66 -28.64
C ILE A 317 -2.63 -5.17 -28.90
N LYS A 318 -1.53 -5.74 -29.40
CA LYS A 318 -1.41 -7.19 -29.61
C LYS A 318 -1.58 -8.00 -28.32
N LYS A 319 -1.00 -7.55 -27.20
CA LYS A 319 -1.18 -8.21 -25.90
C LYS A 319 -2.64 -8.15 -25.46
N MET A 320 -3.31 -7.00 -25.63
CA MET A 320 -4.72 -6.85 -25.30
C MET A 320 -5.60 -7.75 -26.16
N GLU A 321 -5.39 -7.79 -27.48
CA GLU A 321 -6.13 -8.65 -28.41
C GLU A 321 -6.04 -10.15 -28.06
N LYS A 322 -4.90 -10.60 -27.54
CA LYS A 322 -4.75 -11.99 -27.05
C LYS A 322 -5.59 -12.29 -25.80
N ILE A 323 -5.90 -11.27 -25.01
CA ILE A 323 -6.63 -11.39 -23.73
C ILE A 323 -8.13 -11.20 -23.94
N VAL A 324 -8.53 -10.46 -24.99
CA VAL A 324 -9.94 -10.31 -25.41
C VAL A 324 -10.47 -11.69 -25.81
N GLY A 325 -11.22 -12.33 -24.91
CA GLY A 325 -11.77 -13.68 -25.08
C GLY A 325 -11.44 -14.68 -23.98
N VAL A 326 -10.61 -14.32 -22.99
CA VAL A 326 -10.51 -15.08 -21.73
C VAL A 326 -11.88 -15.02 -21.04
N GLU A 327 -12.41 -16.15 -20.59
CA GLU A 327 -13.69 -16.21 -19.88
C GLU A 327 -13.72 -15.20 -18.74
N ASN A 328 -14.84 -14.49 -18.62
CA ASN A 328 -15.06 -13.52 -17.55
C ASN A 328 -15.00 -14.24 -16.19
N MET A 329 -13.86 -14.13 -15.52
CA MET A 329 -13.66 -14.63 -14.17
C MET A 329 -14.30 -13.68 -13.16
N GLY A 330 -14.77 -14.23 -12.05
CA GLY A 330 -15.39 -13.46 -10.98
C GLY A 330 -15.69 -14.35 -9.78
N TYR A 331 -16.18 -13.75 -8.71
CA TYR A 331 -16.76 -14.49 -7.61
C TYR A 331 -18.06 -15.16 -8.07
N CYS A 332 -18.28 -16.42 -7.70
CA CYS A 332 -19.48 -17.15 -8.08
C CYS A 332 -20.78 -16.45 -7.66
N ASP A 333 -20.75 -15.75 -6.52
CA ASP A 333 -21.92 -15.08 -5.91
C ASP A 333 -21.95 -13.56 -6.15
N SER A 334 -21.10 -13.03 -7.03
CA SER A 334 -21.14 -11.60 -7.38
C SER A 334 -22.05 -11.31 -8.57
N PHE A 335 -22.69 -10.15 -8.56
CA PHE A 335 -23.50 -9.67 -9.69
C PHE A 335 -22.67 -9.35 -10.95
N ASP A 336 -21.40 -9.01 -10.77
CA ASP A 336 -20.50 -8.60 -11.85
C ASP A 336 -19.26 -9.49 -11.86
N ASN A 337 -18.73 -9.75 -13.05
CA ASN A 337 -17.42 -10.37 -13.23
C ASN A 337 -16.33 -9.29 -13.27
N ILE A 338 -15.08 -9.70 -13.23
CA ILE A 338 -13.94 -8.81 -13.42
C ILE A 338 -14.06 -8.17 -14.81
N GLU A 339 -14.03 -6.84 -14.87
CA GLU A 339 -14.13 -6.13 -16.14
C GLU A 339 -12.93 -6.49 -17.05
N PRO A 340 -13.16 -6.81 -18.33
CA PRO A 340 -12.07 -7.06 -19.26
C PRO A 340 -11.30 -5.76 -19.53
N ILE A 341 -10.03 -5.86 -19.96
CA ILE A 341 -9.16 -4.68 -20.04
C ILE A 341 -9.65 -3.64 -21.07
N ASP A 342 -10.32 -4.10 -22.14
CA ASP A 342 -10.91 -3.26 -23.18
C ASP A 342 -12.14 -2.46 -22.70
N TYR A 343 -12.73 -2.82 -21.55
CA TYR A 343 -13.70 -1.97 -20.86
C TYR A 343 -13.11 -0.59 -20.51
N HIS A 344 -11.84 -0.56 -20.11
CA HIS A 344 -11.18 0.67 -19.68
C HIS A 344 -10.76 1.54 -20.87
N ILE A 345 -10.24 0.92 -21.94
CA ILE A 345 -9.77 1.62 -23.14
C ILE A 345 -9.94 0.72 -24.38
N ASP A 346 -10.60 1.24 -25.42
CA ASP A 346 -10.66 0.56 -26.72
C ASP A 346 -9.22 0.47 -27.28
N PRO A 347 -8.70 -0.73 -27.60
CA PRO A 347 -7.36 -0.89 -28.17
C PRO A 347 -7.09 0.02 -29.38
N LYS A 348 -8.12 0.32 -30.18
CA LYS A 348 -8.01 1.21 -31.37
C LYS A 348 -7.78 2.68 -31.01
N GLN A 349 -8.06 3.07 -29.77
CA GLN A 349 -7.89 4.45 -29.29
C GLN A 349 -6.51 4.71 -28.69
N ILE A 350 -5.71 3.67 -28.44
CA ILE A 350 -4.39 3.82 -27.80
C ILE A 350 -3.47 4.69 -28.67
N CYS A 351 -2.88 5.71 -28.04
CA CYS A 351 -1.99 6.70 -28.69
C CYS A 351 -2.61 7.46 -29.88
N THR A 352 -3.93 7.64 -29.91
CA THR A 352 -4.61 8.46 -30.93
C THR A 352 -4.51 9.96 -30.65
N LEU A 353 -4.31 10.34 -29.39
CA LEU A 353 -4.02 11.71 -28.96
C LEU A 353 -2.51 11.89 -28.70
N PRO A 354 -1.98 13.12 -28.85
CA PRO A 354 -0.56 13.41 -28.64
C PRO A 354 -0.05 13.12 -27.22
#